data_AF-A0A1G0NR47-F1
#
_entry.id   AF-A0A1G0NR47-F1
#
_cell.length_a   1.000
_cell.length_b   1.000
_cell.length_c   1.000
_cell.angle_alpha   90.00
_cell.angle_beta   90.00
_cell.angle_gamma   90.00
#
_symmetry.space_group_name_H-M   'P 1'
#
loop_
_entity.id
_entity.type
_entity.pdbx_description
1 polymer ?
#
loop_
_entity_poly.entity_id
_entity_poly.type
_entity_poly.pdbx_seq_one_letter_code
_entity_poly.pdbx_strand_id
1 'polypeptide(L)'
;MFPVHPSAEAIEGEKCYPSLQALPEKVGGLVICLPSVQTEIVLHQALAAGITRIWLQQGAQSYAALRFCEQEGMKVVHGQCILMFSEPVESIHRVHRWVWRLIGKYPSLIPAGDRFMDPA
;
A
#
# COMPACT_ATOMS: atom_id res chain seq x y z
N MET A 1 -12.62 4.15 -6.68
CA MET A 1 -11.61 3.12 -6.36
C MET A 1 -11.95 1.90 -7.19
N PHE A 2 -10.97 1.18 -7.73
CA PHE A 2 -11.22 -0.04 -8.51
C PHE A 2 -10.77 -1.26 -7.70
N PRO A 3 -11.69 -2.11 -7.23
CA PRO A 3 -11.33 -3.38 -6.61
C PRO A 3 -10.67 -4.30 -7.64
N VAL A 4 -9.57 -4.93 -7.26
CA VAL A 4 -8.85 -5.89 -8.12
C VAL A 4 -8.80 -7.22 -7.39
N HIS A 5 -9.41 -8.24 -7.97
CA HIS A 5 -9.47 -9.58 -7.42
C HIS A 5 -9.53 -10.60 -8.56
N PRO A 6 -8.69 -11.66 -8.55
CA PRO A 6 -8.53 -12.55 -9.70
C PRO A 6 -9.80 -13.31 -10.10
N SER A 7 -10.71 -13.55 -9.14
CA SER A 7 -11.91 -14.37 -9.35
C SER A 7 -13.22 -13.74 -8.88
N ALA A 8 -13.19 -12.61 -8.18
CA ALA A 8 -14.42 -12.01 -7.68
C ALA A 8 -14.96 -11.10 -8.78
N GLU A 9 -16.26 -11.19 -9.06
CA GLU A 9 -16.91 -10.31 -10.04
C GLU A 9 -17.35 -8.99 -9.40
N ALA A 10 -17.71 -9.02 -8.11
CA ALA A 10 -18.04 -7.85 -7.31
C ALA A 10 -17.70 -8.01 -5.83
N ILE A 11 -17.40 -6.91 -5.15
CA ILE A 11 -17.24 -6.80 -3.70
C ILE A 11 -18.11 -5.63 -3.25
N GLU A 12 -19.01 -5.86 -2.30
CA GLU A 12 -19.96 -4.84 -1.81
C GLU A 12 -20.77 -4.14 -2.92
N GLY A 13 -21.08 -4.87 -4.01
CA GLY A 13 -21.80 -4.33 -5.17
C GLY A 13 -20.94 -3.59 -6.18
N GLU A 14 -19.66 -3.34 -5.87
CA GLU A 14 -18.70 -2.71 -6.78
C GLU A 14 -18.03 -3.74 -7.68
N LYS A 15 -17.98 -3.44 -8.98
CA LYS A 15 -17.34 -4.30 -9.98
C LYS A 15 -15.86 -4.51 -9.67
N CYS A 16 -15.44 -5.76 -9.65
CA CYS A 16 -14.04 -6.15 -9.53
C CYS A 16 -13.39 -6.37 -10.90
N TYR A 17 -12.11 -6.07 -10.97
CA TYR A 17 -11.28 -6.32 -12.15
C TYR A 17 -10.31 -7.48 -11.88
N PRO A 18 -10.12 -8.41 -12.83
CA PRO A 18 -9.30 -9.59 -12.61
C PRO A 18 -7.79 -9.29 -12.53
N SER A 19 -7.37 -8.12 -13.03
CA SER A 19 -5.97 -7.70 -13.03
C SER A 19 -5.83 -6.18 -13.14
N LEU A 20 -4.61 -5.68 -12.92
CA LEU A 20 -4.29 -4.25 -13.11
C LEU A 20 -4.44 -3.82 -14.58
N GLN A 21 -4.25 -4.73 -15.53
CA GLN A 21 -4.37 -4.44 -16.97
C GLN A 21 -5.82 -4.38 -17.44
N ALA A 22 -6.75 -5.00 -16.70
CA ALA A 22 -8.18 -4.97 -17.00
C ALA A 22 -8.87 -3.69 -16.51
N LEU A 23 -8.14 -2.81 -15.82
CA LEU A 23 -8.67 -1.54 -15.34
C LEU A 23 -9.15 -0.67 -16.52
N PRO A 24 -10.28 0.03 -16.39
CA PRO A 24 -10.87 0.79 -17.48
C PRO A 24 -10.11 2.10 -17.77
N GLU A 25 -9.28 2.53 -16.82
CA GLU A 25 -8.49 3.75 -16.91
C GLU A 25 -7.19 3.64 -16.08
N LYS A 26 -6.28 4.60 -16.28
CA LYS A 26 -5.05 4.69 -15.49
C LYS A 26 -5.36 5.16 -14.07
N VAL A 27 -4.69 4.56 -13.09
CA VAL A 27 -4.83 4.92 -11.67
C VAL A 27 -3.59 5.63 -11.14
N GLY A 28 -3.79 6.50 -10.16
CA GLY A 28 -2.71 7.27 -9.55
C GLY A 28 -1.90 6.53 -8.48
N GLY A 29 -2.36 5.37 -8.01
CA GLY A 29 -1.70 4.57 -6.98
C GLY A 29 -2.41 3.25 -6.70
N LEU A 30 -1.78 2.38 -5.93
CA LEU A 30 -2.25 1.04 -5.60
C LEU A 30 -2.16 0.77 -4.10
N VAL A 31 -3.24 0.23 -3.52
CA VAL A 31 -3.26 -0.27 -2.14
C VAL A 31 -3.23 -1.80 -2.19
N ILE A 32 -2.20 -2.41 -1.60
CA ILE A 32 -2.00 -3.86 -1.59
C ILE A 32 -2.31 -4.38 -0.18
N CYS A 33 -3.34 -5.22 -0.10
CA CYS A 33 -3.79 -5.90 1.12
C CYS A 33 -3.60 -7.44 1.00
N LEU A 34 -2.50 -7.85 0.38
CA LEU A 34 -2.18 -9.27 0.14
C LEU A 34 -1.05 -9.74 1.07
N PRO A 35 -0.91 -11.06 1.31
CA PRO A 35 0.29 -11.63 1.92
C PRO A 35 1.56 -11.24 1.14
N SER A 36 2.68 -11.10 1.85
CA SER A 36 3.94 -10.58 1.30
C SER A 36 4.43 -11.29 0.03
N VAL A 37 4.31 -12.62 -0.04
CA VAL A 37 4.69 -13.40 -1.24
C VAL A 37 3.89 -12.97 -2.48
N GLN A 38 2.61 -12.66 -2.31
CA GLN A 38 1.75 -12.20 -3.40
C GLN A 38 1.97 -10.72 -3.71
N THR A 39 2.30 -9.91 -2.69
CA THR A 39 2.69 -8.51 -2.87
C THR A 39 3.84 -8.37 -3.85
N GLU A 40 4.89 -9.18 -3.74
CA GLU A 40 6.04 -9.12 -4.66
C GLU A 40 5.63 -9.31 -6.12
N ILE A 41 4.76 -10.29 -6.41
CA ILE A 41 4.21 -10.52 -7.75
C ILE A 41 3.42 -9.30 -8.24
N VAL A 42 2.57 -8.74 -7.38
CA VAL A 42 1.74 -7.57 -7.72
C VAL A 42 2.58 -6.30 -7.92
N LEU A 43 3.71 -6.15 -7.24
CA LEU A 43 4.63 -5.03 -7.45
C LEU A 43 5.21 -5.02 -8.87
N HIS A 44 5.61 -6.19 -9.39
CA HIS A 44 6.05 -6.30 -10.79
C HIS A 44 4.92 -5.93 -11.76
N GLN A 45 3.70 -6.37 -11.49
CA GLN A 45 2.52 -6.01 -12.31
C GLN A 45 2.22 -4.51 -12.24
N ALA A 46 2.36 -3.90 -11.07
CA ALA A 46 2.15 -2.47 -10.86
C ALA A 46 3.17 -1.65 -11.64
N LEU A 47 4.46 -2.04 -11.59
CA LEU A 47 5.51 -1.41 -12.38
C LEU A 47 5.22 -1.52 -13.89
N ALA A 48 4.84 -2.71 -14.37
CA ALA A 48 4.47 -2.93 -15.77
C ALA A 48 3.24 -2.10 -16.21
N ALA A 49 2.31 -1.84 -15.28
CA ALA A 49 1.15 -0.96 -15.51
C ALA A 49 1.48 0.54 -15.34
N GLY A 50 2.72 0.90 -14.98
CA GLY A 50 3.16 2.28 -14.75
C GLY A 50 2.66 2.88 -13.42
N ILE A 51 2.25 2.06 -12.46
CA ILE A 51 1.75 2.49 -11.15
C ILE A 51 2.91 2.49 -10.17
N THR A 52 3.44 3.67 -9.85
CA THR A 52 4.65 3.81 -9.02
C THR A 52 4.39 4.34 -7.61
N ARG A 53 3.13 4.64 -7.26
CA ARG A 53 2.74 5.04 -5.89
C ARG A 53 2.03 3.88 -5.22
N ILE A 54 2.68 3.28 -4.22
CA ILE A 54 2.23 2.03 -3.60
C ILE A 54 1.96 2.25 -2.11
N TRP A 55 0.86 1.69 -1.64
CA TRP A 55 0.58 1.48 -0.23
C TRP A 55 0.61 -0.01 0.06
N LEU A 56 1.55 -0.44 0.89
CA LEU A 56 1.57 -1.78 1.46
C LEU A 56 0.87 -1.73 2.81
N GLN A 57 -0.35 -2.27 2.87
CA GLN A 57 -1.07 -2.37 4.13
C GLN A 57 -0.23 -3.11 5.16
N GLN A 58 -0.34 -2.74 6.44
CA GLN A 58 0.42 -3.40 7.50
C GLN A 58 0.40 -4.93 7.37
N GLY A 59 1.59 -5.54 7.27
CA GLY A 59 1.77 -6.99 7.11
C GLY A 59 1.90 -7.45 5.66
N ALA A 60 1.66 -6.60 4.67
CA ALA A 60 1.81 -6.92 3.24
C ALA A 60 3.26 -6.78 2.74
N GLN A 61 4.15 -6.14 3.52
CA GLN A 61 5.54 -5.90 3.13
C GLN A 61 6.47 -7.09 3.43
N SER A 62 7.50 -7.27 2.59
CA SER A 62 8.70 -8.08 2.86
C SER A 62 9.96 -7.24 2.61
N TYR A 63 11.12 -7.72 3.07
CA TYR A 63 12.39 -7.09 2.72
C TYR A 63 12.59 -7.04 1.19
N ALA A 64 12.30 -8.14 0.48
CA ALA A 64 12.40 -8.19 -0.98
C ALA A 64 11.46 -7.19 -1.67
N ALA A 65 10.21 -7.08 -1.23
CA ALA A 65 9.23 -6.11 -1.77
C ALA A 65 9.71 -4.66 -1.61
N LEU A 66 10.21 -4.29 -0.42
CA LEU A 66 10.70 -2.93 -0.16
C LEU A 66 11.96 -2.62 -0.99
N ARG A 67 12.90 -3.58 -1.08
CA ARG A 67 14.11 -3.44 -1.90
C ARG A 67 13.79 -3.30 -3.39
N PHE A 68 12.85 -4.09 -3.90
CA PHE A 68 12.38 -3.96 -5.27
C PHE A 68 11.82 -2.56 -5.54
N CYS A 69 10.95 -2.06 -4.64
CA CYS A 69 10.37 -0.74 -4.80
C CYS A 69 11.42 0.38 -4.79
N GLU A 70 12.43 0.28 -3.92
CA GLU A 70 13.55 1.23 -3.86
C GLU A 70 14.35 1.22 -5.18
N GLN A 71 14.71 0.04 -5.67
CA GLN A 71 15.49 -0.13 -6.91
C GLN A 71 14.77 0.42 -8.15
N GLU A 72 13.46 0.24 -8.21
CA GLU A 72 12.62 0.67 -9.33
C GLU A 72 12.06 2.09 -9.17
N GLY A 73 12.48 2.81 -8.12
CA GLY A 73 12.07 4.21 -7.88
C GLY A 73 10.58 4.36 -7.54
N MET A 74 9.93 3.32 -7.02
CA MET A 74 8.54 3.36 -6.57
C MET A 74 8.43 4.09 -5.23
N LYS A 75 7.43 4.97 -5.08
CA LYS A 75 7.13 5.67 -3.83
C LYS A 75 6.22 4.79 -2.99
N VAL A 76 6.73 4.31 -1.85
CA VAL A 76 6.02 3.32 -1.02
C VAL A 76 5.74 3.83 0.38
N VAL A 77 4.51 3.61 0.84
CA VAL A 77 4.15 3.65 2.26
C VAL A 77 3.94 2.22 2.74
N HIS A 78 4.53 1.84 3.87
CA HIS A 78 4.41 0.50 4.44
C HIS A 78 4.31 0.52 5.97
N GLY A 79 3.87 -0.59 6.57
CA GLY A 79 3.78 -0.72 8.03
C GLY A 79 2.73 0.19 8.68
N GLN A 80 1.81 0.73 7.87
CA GLN A 80 0.73 1.62 8.32
C GLN A 80 -0.62 1.00 7.96
N CYS A 81 -1.64 1.29 8.77
CA CYS A 81 -3.02 0.93 8.45
C CYS A 81 -3.69 2.08 7.68
N ILE A 82 -4.22 1.80 6.49
CA ILE A 82 -4.89 2.81 5.64
C ILE A 82 -6.08 3.48 6.33
N LEU A 83 -6.78 2.78 7.23
CA LEU A 83 -7.92 3.30 8.00
C LEU A 83 -7.55 4.44 8.95
N MET A 84 -6.25 4.66 9.21
CA MET A 84 -5.77 5.83 9.96
C MET A 84 -5.72 7.11 9.11
N PHE A 85 -5.96 7.02 7.81
CA PHE A 85 -5.81 8.10 6.83
C PHE A 85 -7.03 8.28 5.93
N SER A 86 -7.89 7.26 5.78
CA SER A 86 -9.19 7.39 5.10
C SER A 86 -10.21 8.06 6.02
N GLU A 87 -10.64 9.28 5.68
CA GLU A 87 -11.66 9.98 6.46
C GLU A 87 -13.08 9.45 6.18
N PRO A 88 -13.97 9.41 7.18
CA PRO A 88 -13.72 9.75 8.59
C PRO A 88 -12.92 8.66 9.33
N VAL A 89 -11.96 9.08 10.16
CA VAL A 89 -11.17 8.15 11.00
C VAL A 89 -11.90 7.92 12.32
N GLU A 90 -12.63 6.81 12.41
CA GLU A 90 -13.52 6.53 13.54
C GLU A 90 -12.98 5.49 14.53
N SER A 91 -13.64 5.41 15.69
CA SER A 91 -13.42 4.38 16.71
C SER A 91 -11.96 4.24 17.14
N ILE A 92 -11.43 3.00 17.19
CA ILE A 92 -10.08 2.70 17.67
C ILE A 92 -8.98 3.33 16.80
N HIS A 93 -9.25 3.57 15.51
CA HIS A 93 -8.29 4.21 14.60
C HIS A 93 -8.06 5.69 14.97
N ARG A 94 -9.05 6.37 15.56
CA ARG A 94 -8.89 7.75 16.06
C ARG A 94 -7.91 7.81 17.24
N VAL A 95 -8.07 6.90 18.20
CA VAL A 95 -7.21 6.81 19.40
C VAL A 95 -5.79 6.42 18.98
N HIS A 96 -5.66 5.37 18.17
CA HIS A 96 -4.38 4.89 17.68
C HIS A 96 -3.63 5.95 16.86
N ARG A 97 -4.33 6.69 15.97
CA ARG A 97 -3.76 7.81 15.19
C ARG A 97 -3.20 8.91 16.08
N TRP A 98 -3.91 9.29 17.13
CA TRP A 98 -3.45 10.30 18.08
C TRP A 98 -2.19 9.83 18.83
N VAL A 99 -2.17 8.59 19.33
CA VAL A 99 -0.99 8.01 19.99
C VAL A 99 0.21 8.00 19.05
N TRP A 100 0.04 7.56 17.80
CA TRP A 100 1.12 7.46 16.81
C TRP A 100 1.72 8.82 16.43
N ARG A 101 0.92 9.89 16.47
CA ARG A 101 1.41 11.26 16.29
C ARG A 101 2.30 11.72 17.45
N LEU A 102 1.96 11.36 18.69
CA LEU A 102 2.76 11.72 19.87
C LEU A 102 4.07 10.95 19.95
N ILE A 103 4.07 9.67 19.58
CA ILE A 103 5.27 8.81 19.65
C ILE A 103 6.14 8.85 18.39
N GLY A 104 5.84 9.73 17.42
CA GLY A 104 6.64 9.90 16.19
C GLY A 104 6.57 8.74 15.18
N LYS A 105 5.65 7.79 15.35
CA LYS A 105 5.41 6.67 14.43
C LYS A 105 4.45 7.00 13.29
N TYR A 106 3.85 8.20 13.31
CA TYR A 106 3.06 8.70 12.19
C TYR A 106 3.97 9.02 11.00
N PRO A 107 3.56 8.71 9.74
CA PRO A 107 4.37 9.02 8.58
C PRO A 107 4.59 10.53 8.48
N SER A 108 5.84 10.96 8.59
CA SER A 108 6.24 12.33 8.26
C SER A 108 6.37 12.45 6.75
N LEU A 109 5.90 13.55 6.15
CA LEU A 109 6.06 13.87 4.72
C LEU A 109 7.53 14.12 4.29
N ILE A 110 8.50 13.73 5.11
CA ILE A 110 9.93 13.89 4.87
C ILE A 110 10.38 12.71 3.99
N PRO A 111 11.11 12.94 2.90
CA PRO A 111 11.64 11.85 2.06
C PRO A 111 12.40 10.87 2.94
N ALA A 112 12.11 9.57 2.79
CA ALA A 112 12.83 8.50 3.46
C ALA A 112 14.24 8.36 2.85
N GLY A 113 15.12 9.31 3.18
CA GLY A 113 16.57 9.15 3.01
C GLY A 113 17.22 8.46 4.22
N ASP A 114 16.58 8.49 5.39
CA ASP A 114 17.28 8.21 6.67
C ASP A 114 16.60 7.15 7.56
N ARG A 115 15.84 6.20 7.00
CA ARG A 115 15.27 5.08 7.80
C ARG A 115 15.52 3.68 7.22
N PHE A 116 16.62 3.52 6.49
CA PHE A 116 17.17 2.22 6.12
C PHE A 116 18.57 2.02 6.71
N MET A 117 18.70 2.15 8.02
CA MET A 117 19.70 1.43 8.82
C MET A 117 19.21 1.38 10.27
N ASP A 118 18.77 0.21 10.72
CA ASP A 118 19.59 -0.55 11.65
C ASP A 118 19.11 -2.02 11.73
N PRO A 119 19.95 -3.00 11.39
CA PRO A 119 19.77 -4.36 11.86
C PRO A 119 20.27 -4.45 13.31
N ALA A 120 19.42 -4.94 14.21
CA ALA A 120 19.86 -5.64 15.41
C ALA A 120 19.51 -7.12 15.24
#